data_AF-A0A5D0R6E9-F1
#
_entry.id   AF-A0A5D0R6E9-F1
#
_cell.length_a   1.000
_cell.length_b   1.000
_cell.length_c   1.000
_cell.angle_alpha   90.00
_cell.angle_beta   90.00
_cell.angle_gamma   90.00
#
_symmetry.space_group_name_H-M   'P 1'
#
loop_
_entity.id
_entity.type
_entity.pdbx_description
1 polymer ?
#
loop_
_entity_poly.entity_id
_entity_poly.type
_entity_poly.pdbx_seq_one_letter_code
_entity_poly.pdbx_strand_id
1 'polypeptide(L)'
;MADYNLAALSLGELTKIQEDVAKAISTHQDWQKAEARALDEALAQNQGYYLAETVGSKTKTAHSPETARYQHSEHPAPTWSG
;
A
#
# COMPACT_ATOMS: atom_id res chain seq x y z
N MET A 1 -30.75 10.62 -15.88
CA MET A 1 -30.42 9.36 -15.18
C MET A 1 -31.51 8.38 -15.55
N ALA A 2 -31.18 7.14 -15.91
CA ALA A 2 -32.22 6.15 -16.15
C ALA A 2 -32.82 5.77 -14.79
N ASP A 3 -34.10 6.09 -14.56
CA ASP A 3 -34.83 5.63 -13.39
C ASP A 3 -34.96 4.11 -13.46
N TYR A 4 -34.12 3.43 -12.70
CA TYR A 4 -34.06 1.99 -12.66
C TYR A 4 -35.11 1.49 -11.65
N ASN A 5 -36.16 0.82 -12.12
CA ASN A 5 -37.29 0.40 -11.28
C ASN A 5 -36.92 -0.81 -10.42
N LEU A 6 -36.39 -0.55 -9.23
CA LEU A 6 -36.02 -1.58 -8.24
C LEU A 6 -37.21 -2.36 -7.68
N ALA A 7 -38.42 -1.76 -7.68
CA ALA A 7 -39.61 -2.39 -7.10
C ALA A 7 -40.18 -3.54 -7.95
N ALA A 8 -39.80 -3.61 -9.23
CA ALA A 8 -40.22 -4.67 -10.14
C ALA A 8 -39.28 -5.88 -10.15
N LEU A 9 -38.14 -5.80 -9.45
CA LEU A 9 -37.10 -6.84 -9.46
C LEU A 9 -37.35 -7.92 -8.41
N SER A 10 -36.88 -9.12 -8.73
CA SER A 10 -36.81 -10.21 -7.77
C SER A 10 -35.70 -9.98 -6.75
N LEU A 11 -35.78 -10.66 -5.59
CA LEU A 11 -34.72 -10.61 -4.57
C LEU A 11 -33.36 -11.03 -5.12
N GLY A 12 -33.31 -11.99 -6.06
CA GLY A 12 -32.05 -12.44 -6.65
C GLY A 12 -31.38 -11.35 -7.51
N GLU A 13 -32.18 -10.60 -8.27
CA GLU A 13 -31.68 -9.49 -9.09
C GLU A 13 -31.22 -8.32 -8.22
N LEU A 14 -31.95 -7.99 -7.15
CA LEU A 14 -31.55 -6.95 -6.20
C LEU A 14 -30.21 -7.28 -5.53
N THR A 15 -30.03 -8.52 -5.09
CA THR A 15 -28.75 -8.97 -4.50
C THR A 15 -27.61 -8.88 -5.51
N LYS A 16 -27.84 -9.31 -6.76
CA LYS A 16 -26.83 -9.21 -7.82
C LYS A 16 -26.41 -7.76 -8.07
N ILE A 17 -27.36 -6.84 -8.13
CA ILE A 17 -27.08 -5.42 -8.33
C ILE A 17 -26.31 -4.83 -7.15
N GLN A 18 -26.63 -5.26 -5.92
CA GLN A 18 -25.86 -4.85 -4.74
C GLN A 18 -24.39 -5.25 -4.86
N GLU A 19 -24.11 -6.49 -5.29
CA GLU A 19 -22.74 -6.98 -5.48
C GLU A 19 -22.02 -6.23 -6.61
N ASP A 20 -22.70 -6.04 -7.75
CA ASP A 20 -22.15 -5.32 -8.90
C ASP A 20 -21.85 -3.85 -8.54
N VAL A 21 -22.73 -3.20 -7.78
CA VAL A 21 -22.52 -1.83 -7.27
C VAL A 21 -21.36 -1.79 -6.29
N ALA A 22 -21.26 -2.74 -5.34
CA ALA A 22 -20.14 -2.80 -4.41
C ALA A 22 -18.80 -2.95 -5.15
N LYS A 23 -18.75 -3.80 -6.18
CA LYS A 23 -17.58 -3.98 -7.04
C LYS A 23 -17.25 -2.72 -7.85
N ALA A 24 -18.26 -2.07 -8.43
CA ALA A 24 -18.08 -0.83 -9.18
C ALA A 24 -17.53 0.29 -8.29
N ILE A 25 -18.05 0.43 -7.06
CA ILE A 25 -17.55 1.41 -6.08
C ILE A 25 -16.10 1.12 -5.71
N SER A 26 -15.77 -0.14 -5.37
CA SER A 26 -14.40 -0.54 -5.02
C SER A 26 -13.43 -0.20 -6.15
N THR A 27 -13.77 -0.61 -7.37
CA THR A 27 -12.97 -0.33 -8.57
C THR A 27 -12.76 1.17 -8.74
N HIS A 28 -13.83 1.96 -8.68
CA HIS A 28 -13.76 3.41 -8.85
C HIS A 28 -12.90 4.09 -7.78
N GLN A 29 -12.94 3.61 -6.53
CA GLN A 29 -12.06 4.10 -5.48
C GLN A 29 -10.58 3.76 -5.74
N ASP A 30 -10.30 2.58 -6.28
CA ASP A 30 -8.94 2.17 -6.63
C ASP A 30 -8.39 3.03 -7.79
N TRP A 31 -9.20 3.31 -8.81
CA TRP A 31 -8.84 4.24 -9.89
C TRP A 31 -8.57 5.64 -9.35
N GLN A 32 -9.43 6.19 -8.49
CA GLN A 32 -9.20 7.50 -7.90
C GLN A 32 -7.91 7.57 -7.07
N LYS A 33 -7.60 6.51 -6.30
CA LYS A 33 -6.35 6.43 -5.54
C LYS A 33 -5.14 6.33 -6.45
N ALA A 34 -5.23 5.56 -7.53
CA ALA A 34 -4.15 5.43 -8.51
C ALA A 34 -3.91 6.76 -9.24
N GLU A 35 -4.97 7.47 -9.61
CA GLU A 35 -4.90 8.79 -10.24
C GLU A 35 -4.28 9.82 -9.29
N ALA A 36 -4.75 9.89 -8.05
CA ALA A 36 -4.16 10.75 -7.02
C ALA A 36 -2.65 10.46 -6.84
N ARG A 37 -2.27 9.17 -6.78
CA ARG A 37 -0.87 8.77 -6.69
C ARG A 37 -0.06 9.21 -7.93
N ALA A 38 -0.62 9.08 -9.13
CA ALA A 38 0.06 9.48 -10.36
C ALA A 38 0.29 11.01 -10.41
N LEU A 39 -0.67 11.80 -9.94
CA LEU A 39 -0.51 13.25 -9.81
C LEU A 39 0.57 13.61 -8.77
N ASP A 40 0.55 12.97 -7.62
CA ASP A 40 1.57 13.17 -6.58
C ASP A 40 2.97 12.76 -7.06
N GLU A 41 3.07 11.67 -7.82
CA GLU A 41 4.34 11.21 -8.40
C GLU A 41 4.85 12.16 -9.49
N ALA A 42 3.98 12.66 -10.37
CA ALA A 42 4.35 13.67 -11.36
C ALA A 42 4.83 14.96 -10.70
N LEU A 43 4.20 15.38 -9.59
CA LEU A 43 4.62 16.54 -8.81
C LEU A 43 5.97 16.32 -8.14
N ALA A 44 6.23 15.13 -7.59
CA ALA A 44 7.53 14.79 -7.01
C ALA A 44 8.63 14.81 -8.08
N GLN A 45 8.37 14.20 -9.24
CA GLN A 45 9.32 14.16 -10.36
C GLN A 45 9.64 15.55 -10.89
N ASN A 46 8.64 16.45 -10.94
CA ASN A 46 8.86 17.84 -11.31
C ASN A 46 9.86 18.56 -10.38
N GLN A 47 9.84 18.20 -9.09
CA GLN A 47 10.77 18.72 -8.10
C GLN A 47 12.10 17.95 -8.04
N GLY A 48 12.28 16.93 -8.89
CA GLY A 48 13.49 16.11 -8.93
C GLY A 48 13.55 14.99 -7.88
N TYR A 49 12.40 14.60 -7.32
CA TYR A 49 12.31 13.54 -6.31
C TYR A 49 11.39 12.40 -6.77
N TYR A 50 11.53 11.22 -6.17
CA TYR A 50 10.52 10.18 -6.29
C TYR A 50 9.54 10.25 -5.12
N LEU A 51 8.26 9.96 -5.37
CA LEU A 51 7.22 9.97 -4.32
C LEU A 51 7.58 9.05 -3.14
N ALA A 52 8.23 7.92 -3.41
CA ALA A 52 8.67 6.97 -2.39
C ALA A 52 9.76 7.50 -1.44
N GLU A 53 10.50 8.54 -1.85
CA GLU A 53 11.56 9.15 -1.05
C GLU A 53 11.01 10.25 -0.13
N THR A 54 9.92 10.89 -0.54
CA THR A 54 9.28 12.00 0.21
C THR A 54 8.17 11.52 1.12
N VAL A 55 7.43 10.49 0.72
CA VAL A 55 6.45 9.82 1.59
C VAL A 55 7.23 8.88 2.50
N GLY A 56 7.48 9.34 3.72
CA GLY A 56 8.24 8.60 4.73
C GLY A 56 7.80 7.14 4.80
N SER A 57 8.63 6.25 4.27
CA SER A 57 8.35 4.83 4.30
C SER A 57 8.33 4.43 5.78
N LYS A 58 7.18 4.02 6.28
CA LYS A 58 7.12 3.24 7.52
C LYS A 58 7.56 1.81 7.24
N THR A 59 8.62 1.58 6.46
CA THR A 59 9.36 0.33 6.61
C THR A 59 10.12 0.46 7.91
N LYS A 60 9.45 0.12 9.02
CA LYS A 60 10.14 -0.40 10.19
C LYS A 60 10.80 -1.73 9.80
N THR A 61 11.81 -1.69 8.93
CA THR A 61 12.94 -2.58 9.10
C THR A 61 13.77 -1.96 10.21
N ALA A 62 13.22 -2.01 11.43
CA ALA A 62 14.04 -1.97 12.61
C ALA A 62 14.85 -3.27 12.56
N HIS A 63 16.00 -3.22 11.91
CA HIS A 63 17.04 -4.17 12.22
C HIS A 63 17.37 -3.87 13.68
N SER A 64 16.87 -4.71 14.59
CA SER A 64 17.28 -4.65 15.99
C SER A 64 18.81 -4.66 15.98
N PRO A 65 19.49 -3.68 16.61
CA PRO A 65 20.91 -3.83 16.83
C PRO A 65 21.07 -5.11 17.65
N GLU A 66 21.72 -6.12 17.07
CA GLU A 66 22.12 -7.30 17.81
C GLU A 66 22.89 -6.80 19.03
N THR A 67 22.31 -7.08 20.21
CA THR A 67 22.87 -6.73 21.49
C THR A 67 24.33 -7.18 21.49
N ALA A 68 25.27 -6.22 21.50
CA ALA A 68 26.68 -6.51 21.60
C ALA A 68 26.90 -7.33 22.87
N ARG A 69 26.94 -8.66 22.72
CA ARG A 69 27.32 -9.57 23.79
C ARG A 69 28.81 -9.41 23.93
N TYR A 70 29.20 -8.72 25.00
CA TYR A 70 30.54 -8.61 25.55
C TYR A 70 31.46 -9.75 25.08
N GLN A 71 32.47 -9.43 24.28
CA GLN A 71 33.65 -10.29 24.12
C GLN A 71 34.84 -9.62 24.82
N HIS A 72 35.40 -10.37 25.77
CA HIS A 72 36.55 -10.02 26.60
C HIS A 72 37.79 -9.69 25.76
N SER A 73 38.52 -8.64 26.15
CA SER A 73 39.68 -8.06 25.47
C SER A 73 40.95 -8.93 25.42
N GLU A 74 40.90 -10.23 25.71
CA GLU A 74 42.12 -11.03 25.96
C GLU A 74 42.37 -12.21 25.00
N HIS A 75 41.51 -12.49 24.00
CA HIS A 75 41.78 -13.56 23.04
C HIS A 75 41.41 -13.21 21.59
N PRO A 76 42.37 -12.79 20.74
CA PRO A 76 42.16 -12.60 19.31
C PRO A 76 42.30 -13.95 18.58
N ALA A 77 41.19 -14.62 18.31
CA ALA A 77 41.14 -15.69 17.32
C ALA A 77 40.32 -15.19 16.11
N PRO A 78 40.80 -15.37 14.86
CA PRO A 78 40.09 -14.91 13.68
C PRO A 78 38.97 -15.89 13.33
N THR A 79 37.71 -15.50 13.56
CA THR A 79 36.56 -16.24 13.01
C THR A 79 36.21 -15.67 11.65
N TRP A 80 36.45 -16.46 10.61
CA TRP A 80 35.97 -16.25 9.24
C TRP A 80 34.45 -16.41 9.20
N SER A 81 33.74 -15.44 8.62
CA SER A 81 32.31 -15.58 8.31
C SER A 81 32.17 -15.84 6.81
N GLY A 82 31.67 -17.02 6.46
CA GLY A 82 31.08 -17.33 5.15
C GLY A 82 29.57 -17.23 5.24
#